data_AF-A0A935ADE4-F1
#
_entry.id   AF-A0A935ADE4-F1
#
_cell.length_a   1.000
_cell.length_b   1.000
_cell.length_c   1.000
_cell.angle_alpha   90.00
_cell.angle_beta   90.00
_cell.angle_gamma   90.00
#
_symmetry.space_group_name_H-M   'P 1'
#
loop_
_entity.id
_entity.type
_entity.pdbx_description
1 polymer ?
#
loop_
_entity_poly.entity_id
_entity_poly.type
_entity_poly.pdbx_seq_one_letter_code
_entity_poly.pdbx_strand_id
1 'polypeptide(L)'
;MTQQKYYVVWKGRKTGVFTAWAECEKQVKGFVGAQYKAFESEAEADAAYLAQYEDYLGKASTGGKWKLASVKPKLPSVCVDAACKGSPGKLEYRGVNTETGEEIFHAGPYADGTNNVGEFLAIVHALTWQEKHNLHLPIYSDSENAISWVATGQCRTKLAHTPKNAILFALIRSAENWLAENELPEDRILKWDTTLWGENPADFGRK
;
A
#
# COMPACT_ATOMS: atom_id res chain seq x y z
N MET A 1 14.32 -10.34 19.42
CA MET A 1 13.39 -9.98 20.51
C MET A 1 12.00 -9.92 19.91
N THR A 2 11.01 -10.60 20.48
CA THR A 2 9.63 -10.58 19.98
C THR A 2 9.01 -9.21 20.22
N GLN A 3 8.58 -8.52 19.16
CA GLN A 3 7.92 -7.22 19.25
C GLN A 3 6.57 -7.36 19.98
N GLN A 4 6.36 -6.53 21.00
CA GLN A 4 5.13 -6.49 21.79
C GLN A 4 3.94 -6.12 20.88
N LYS A 5 2.82 -6.83 21.01
CA LYS A 5 1.56 -6.55 20.29
C LYS A 5 0.47 -6.13 21.26
N TYR A 6 -0.48 -5.36 20.74
CA TYR A 6 -1.68 -4.89 21.43
C TYR A 6 -2.90 -5.41 20.69
N TYR A 7 -3.92 -5.86 21.40
CA TYR A 7 -5.09 -6.51 20.81
C TYR A 7 -6.33 -5.75 21.26
N VAL A 8 -7.04 -5.15 20.31
CA VAL A 8 -8.31 -4.48 20.60
C VAL A 8 -9.44 -5.46 20.35
N VAL A 9 -10.37 -5.53 21.28
CA VAL A 9 -11.62 -6.30 21.17
C VAL A 9 -12.78 -5.31 21.23
N TRP A 10 -13.46 -5.10 20.10
CA TRP A 10 -14.70 -4.32 20.02
C TRP A 10 -15.93 -5.16 20.35
N LYS A 11 -15.86 -6.47 20.06
CA LYS A 11 -16.92 -7.43 20.36
C LYS A 11 -16.35 -8.78 20.77
N GLY A 12 -16.68 -9.20 21.98
CA GLY A 12 -16.24 -10.44 22.60
C GLY A 12 -16.83 -10.59 24.00
N ARG A 13 -16.33 -11.53 24.79
CA ARG A 13 -16.76 -11.70 26.19
C ARG A 13 -16.44 -10.47 27.04
N LYS A 14 -15.28 -9.84 26.80
CA LYS A 14 -14.86 -8.57 27.38
C LYS A 14 -14.21 -7.71 26.30
N THR A 15 -14.66 -6.47 26.17
CA THR A 15 -14.09 -5.47 25.26
C THR A 15 -12.93 -4.72 25.91
N GLY A 16 -12.07 -4.12 25.10
CA GLY A 16 -10.92 -3.35 25.56
C GLY A 16 -9.63 -3.67 24.82
N VAL A 17 -8.54 -3.09 25.30
CA VAL A 17 -7.18 -3.30 24.81
C VAL A 17 -6.46 -4.32 25.71
N PHE A 18 -5.86 -5.34 25.09
CA PHE A 18 -5.12 -6.40 25.77
C PHE A 18 -3.68 -6.42 25.27
N THR A 19 -2.71 -6.64 26.14
CA THR A 19 -1.28 -6.72 25.78
C THR A 19 -0.81 -8.17 25.57
N ALA A 20 -1.63 -9.16 25.92
CA ALA A 20 -1.30 -10.58 25.75
C ALA A 20 -2.33 -11.29 24.87
N TRP A 21 -1.85 -12.04 23.87
CA TRP A 21 -2.73 -12.85 23.02
C TRP A 21 -3.57 -13.83 23.83
N ALA A 22 -2.99 -14.47 24.85
CA ALA A 22 -3.70 -15.42 25.70
C ALA A 22 -4.91 -14.79 26.43
N GLU A 23 -4.87 -13.49 26.71
CA GLU A 23 -5.98 -12.76 27.33
C GLU A 23 -7.03 -12.36 26.30
N CYS A 24 -6.59 -11.85 25.14
CA CYS A 24 -7.45 -11.54 24.00
C CYS A 24 -8.20 -12.80 23.51
N GLU A 25 -7.49 -13.92 23.34
CA GLU A 25 -8.03 -15.20 22.87
C GLU A 25 -9.18 -15.68 23.76
N LYS A 26 -9.05 -15.55 25.09
CA LYS A 26 -10.14 -15.87 26.02
C LYS A 26 -11.40 -15.04 25.77
N GLN A 27 -11.28 -13.85 25.19
CA GLN A 27 -12.44 -12.99 24.91
C GLN A 27 -13.11 -13.31 23.58
N VAL A 28 -12.36 -13.74 22.57
CA VAL A 28 -12.85 -13.86 21.19
C VAL A 28 -13.07 -15.32 20.76
N LYS A 29 -12.34 -16.28 21.34
CA LYS A 29 -12.39 -17.69 20.92
C LYS A 29 -13.75 -18.31 21.17
N GLY A 30 -14.38 -18.81 20.11
CA GLY A 30 -15.72 -19.39 20.16
C GLY A 30 -16.85 -18.39 20.42
N PHE A 31 -16.57 -17.09 20.35
CA PHE A 31 -17.59 -16.04 20.45
C PHE A 31 -18.11 -15.71 19.03
N VAL A 32 -19.41 -15.90 18.81
CA VAL A 32 -20.02 -15.69 17.49
C VAL A 32 -19.98 -14.21 17.12
N GLY A 33 -19.37 -13.89 15.99
CA GLY A 33 -19.20 -12.52 15.52
C GLY A 33 -18.23 -11.68 16.35
N ALA A 34 -17.19 -12.31 16.92
CA ALA A 34 -16.14 -11.59 17.61
C ALA A 34 -15.43 -10.59 16.66
N GLN A 35 -15.18 -9.39 17.16
CA GLN A 35 -14.53 -8.30 16.44
C GLN A 35 -13.26 -7.92 17.20
N TYR A 36 -12.10 -8.25 16.63
CA TYR A 36 -10.81 -7.96 17.23
C TYR A 36 -9.72 -7.74 16.18
N LYS A 37 -8.64 -7.06 16.57
CA LYS A 37 -7.47 -6.79 15.72
C LYS A 37 -6.22 -6.59 16.56
N ALA A 38 -5.07 -6.97 16.01
CA ALA A 38 -3.78 -6.71 16.62
C ALA A 38 -3.17 -5.41 16.06
N PHE A 39 -2.41 -4.70 16.90
CA PHE A 39 -1.73 -3.45 16.63
C PHE A 39 -0.30 -3.52 17.17
N GLU A 40 0.60 -2.73 16.59
CA GLU A 40 2.01 -2.72 16.97
C GLU A 40 2.34 -1.68 18.04
N SER A 41 1.41 -0.78 18.37
CA SER A 41 1.57 0.24 19.41
C SER A 41 0.34 0.36 20.30
N GLU A 42 0.58 0.72 21.56
CA GLU A 42 -0.48 0.97 22.55
C GLU A 42 -1.37 2.13 22.11
N ALA A 43 -0.76 3.23 21.66
CA ALA A 43 -1.49 4.41 21.21
C ALA A 43 -2.42 4.13 20.02
N GLU A 44 -2.00 3.29 19.07
CA GLU A 44 -2.85 2.88 17.95
C GLU A 44 -4.00 1.98 18.41
N ALA A 45 -3.74 1.08 19.36
CA ALA A 45 -4.77 0.23 19.95
C ALA A 45 -5.81 1.05 20.73
N ASP A 46 -5.39 2.04 21.49
CA ASP A 46 -6.28 2.95 22.22
C ASP A 46 -7.13 3.79 21.28
N ALA A 47 -6.52 4.38 20.24
CA ALA A 47 -7.24 5.12 19.23
C ALA A 47 -8.25 4.25 18.48
N ALA A 48 -7.86 3.02 18.14
CA ALA A 48 -8.72 2.06 17.46
C ALA A 48 -9.88 1.60 18.35
N TYR A 49 -9.67 1.44 19.66
CA TYR A 49 -10.74 1.12 20.61
C TYR A 49 -11.81 2.21 20.72
N LEU A 50 -11.44 3.48 20.51
CA LEU A 50 -12.38 4.61 20.47
C LEU A 50 -13.15 4.73 19.14
N ALA A 51 -12.68 4.07 18.09
CA ALA A 51 -13.29 4.06 16.76
C ALA A 51 -14.16 2.82 16.52
N GLN A 52 -14.85 2.76 15.38
CA GLN A 52 -15.73 1.62 15.04
C GLN A 52 -14.92 0.48 14.40
N TYR A 53 -15.31 -0.77 14.64
CA TYR A 53 -14.62 -1.93 14.09
C TYR A 53 -14.60 -1.93 12.55
N GLU A 54 -15.67 -1.42 11.95
CA GLU A 54 -15.86 -1.29 10.52
C GLU A 54 -14.77 -0.43 9.87
N ASP A 55 -14.25 0.57 10.58
CA ASP A 55 -13.15 1.43 10.11
C ASP A 55 -11.83 0.67 9.95
N TYR A 56 -11.72 -0.52 10.57
CA TYR A 56 -10.54 -1.37 10.60
C TYR A 56 -10.73 -2.73 9.90
N LEU A 57 -11.89 -2.95 9.26
CA LEU A 57 -12.13 -4.06 8.35
C LEU A 57 -11.29 -3.87 7.08
N GLY A 58 -10.53 -4.89 6.68
CA GLY A 58 -9.73 -4.88 5.45
C GLY A 58 -8.46 -4.01 5.47
N LYS A 59 -8.25 -3.16 6.49
CA LYS A 59 -7.02 -2.35 6.62
C LYS A 59 -5.92 -3.16 7.31
N ALA A 60 -4.72 -3.26 6.74
CA ALA A 60 -3.58 -3.80 7.46
C ALA A 60 -3.27 -2.89 8.68
N SER A 61 -2.96 -3.46 9.84
CA SER A 61 -2.68 -2.77 11.12
C SER A 61 -1.32 -2.06 11.14
N THR A 62 -0.84 -1.56 10.00
CA THR A 62 0.53 -1.04 9.82
C THR A 62 0.57 0.33 9.14
N GLY A 63 -0.55 0.81 8.56
CA GLY A 63 -0.62 2.06 7.79
C GLY A 63 -0.59 3.37 8.61
N GLY A 64 -0.11 3.32 9.86
CA GLY A 64 -0.17 4.44 10.81
C GLY A 64 1.15 4.81 11.49
N LYS A 65 2.22 4.01 11.35
CA LYS A 65 3.52 4.31 12.01
C LYS A 65 4.05 5.70 11.64
N TRP A 66 3.93 6.07 10.38
CA TRP A 66 4.29 7.40 9.86
C TRP A 66 3.54 8.56 10.54
N LYS A 67 2.36 8.32 11.12
CA LYS A 67 1.61 9.32 11.89
C LYS A 67 2.29 9.66 13.22
N LEU A 68 3.15 8.78 13.72
CA LEU A 68 3.91 8.97 14.96
C LEU A 68 5.41 9.24 14.70
N ALA A 69 5.85 9.17 13.43
CA ALA A 69 7.24 9.43 13.07
C ALA A 69 7.63 10.89 13.35
N SER A 70 8.87 11.08 13.83
CA SER A 70 9.45 12.40 14.08
C SER A 70 9.63 13.22 12.80
N VAL A 71 9.89 12.55 11.69
CA VAL A 71 9.90 13.12 10.34
C VAL A 71 8.72 12.54 9.58
N LYS A 72 7.84 13.41 9.07
CA LYS A 72 6.61 13.02 8.37
C LYS A 72 6.82 13.01 6.85
N PRO A 73 6.09 12.16 6.10
CA PRO A 73 6.02 12.27 4.66
C PRO A 73 5.38 13.61 4.25
N LYS A 74 5.68 14.08 3.03
CA LYS A 74 5.01 15.26 2.45
C LYS A 74 3.54 14.94 2.19
N LEU A 75 2.65 15.84 2.62
CA LEU A 75 1.20 15.73 2.46
C LEU A 75 0.63 17.03 1.86
N PRO A 76 -0.49 16.98 1.12
CA PRO A 76 -1.19 15.78 0.67
C PRO A 76 -0.38 15.00 -0.39
N SER A 77 -0.51 13.67 -0.40
CA SER A 77 0.21 12.80 -1.34
C SER A 77 -0.55 11.52 -1.67
N VAL A 78 -0.04 10.78 -2.66
CA VAL A 78 -0.56 9.49 -3.10
C VAL A 78 0.50 8.42 -2.84
N CYS A 79 0.11 7.32 -2.20
CA CYS A 79 0.94 6.13 -2.07
C CYS A 79 0.53 5.10 -3.12
N VAL A 80 1.49 4.43 -3.74
CA VAL A 80 1.25 3.35 -4.70
C VAL A 80 2.00 2.09 -4.30
N ASP A 81 1.44 0.93 -4.64
CA ASP A 81 2.03 -0.39 -4.41
C ASP A 81 1.52 -1.40 -5.44
N ALA A 82 2.26 -2.47 -5.65
CA ALA A 82 1.83 -3.60 -6.45
C ALA A 82 1.97 -4.93 -5.70
N ALA A 83 1.07 -5.86 -6.01
CA ALA A 83 1.13 -7.23 -5.54
C ALA A 83 1.10 -8.21 -6.71
N CYS A 84 2.02 -9.17 -6.68
CA CYS A 84 2.08 -10.22 -7.68
C CYS A 84 2.05 -11.61 -7.03
N LYS A 85 0.96 -12.36 -7.24
CA LYS A 85 0.84 -13.75 -6.75
C LYS A 85 1.55 -14.71 -7.71
N GLY A 86 2.77 -15.10 -7.33
CA GLY A 86 3.73 -15.80 -8.20
C GLY A 86 4.52 -14.80 -9.05
N SER A 87 5.76 -15.12 -9.45
CA SER A 87 6.58 -14.22 -10.27
C SER A 87 7.35 -14.99 -11.36
N PRO A 88 6.87 -15.00 -12.62
CA PRO A 88 5.66 -14.30 -13.10
C PRO A 88 4.34 -14.85 -12.55
N GLY A 89 3.30 -14.02 -12.45
CA GLY A 89 2.03 -14.41 -11.84
C GLY A 89 0.88 -13.42 -12.02
N LYS A 90 -0.15 -13.55 -11.18
CA LYS A 90 -1.30 -12.62 -11.19
C LYS A 90 -0.86 -11.29 -10.57
N LEU A 91 -0.82 -10.25 -11.37
CA LEU A 91 -0.34 -8.93 -10.99
C LEU A 91 -1.50 -7.95 -10.80
N GLU A 92 -1.53 -7.26 -9.68
CA GLU A 92 -2.43 -6.13 -9.44
C GLU A 92 -1.66 -4.98 -8.79
N TYR A 93 -2.18 -3.76 -8.92
CA TYR A 93 -1.58 -2.58 -8.31
C TYR A 93 -2.63 -1.52 -8.00
N ARG A 94 -2.34 -0.62 -7.07
CA ARG A 94 -3.27 0.43 -6.64
C ARG A 94 -2.56 1.72 -6.25
N GLY A 95 -3.33 2.79 -6.18
CA GLY A 95 -2.95 4.05 -5.56
C GLY A 95 -3.97 4.44 -4.51
N VAL A 96 -3.50 4.93 -3.37
CA VAL A 96 -4.33 5.37 -2.25
C VAL A 96 -3.95 6.79 -1.83
N ASN A 97 -4.91 7.54 -1.31
CA ASN A 97 -4.61 8.77 -0.59
C ASN A 97 -3.78 8.41 0.66
N THR A 98 -2.61 9.02 0.82
CA THR A 98 -1.67 8.67 1.90
C THR A 98 -2.25 8.88 3.29
N GLU A 99 -3.11 9.90 3.48
CA GLU A 99 -3.65 10.27 4.79
C GLU A 99 -4.85 9.40 5.19
N THR A 100 -5.78 9.20 4.26
CA THR A 100 -7.05 8.52 4.51
C THR A 100 -6.97 7.02 4.24
N GLY A 101 -6.02 6.58 3.40
CA GLY A 101 -5.95 5.22 2.88
C GLY A 101 -7.07 4.89 1.88
N GLU A 102 -7.84 5.89 1.44
CA GLU A 102 -8.88 5.72 0.44
C GLU A 102 -8.26 5.37 -0.91
N GLU A 103 -8.79 4.32 -1.55
CA GLU A 103 -8.32 3.87 -2.85
C GLU A 103 -8.75 4.86 -3.95
N ILE A 104 -7.76 5.42 -4.64
CA ILE A 104 -7.94 6.34 -5.76
C ILE A 104 -8.14 5.55 -7.05
N PHE A 105 -7.39 4.46 -7.20
CA PHE A 105 -7.53 3.51 -8.29
C PHE A 105 -6.99 2.13 -7.89
N HIS A 106 -7.52 1.09 -8.54
CA HIS A 106 -7.00 -0.27 -8.53
C HIS A 106 -7.04 -0.85 -9.93
N ALA A 107 -6.03 -1.64 -10.28
CA ALA A 107 -5.85 -2.20 -11.60
C ALA A 107 -5.37 -3.64 -11.53
N GLY A 108 -5.96 -4.50 -12.37
CA GLY A 108 -5.71 -5.94 -12.40
C GLY A 108 -6.89 -6.75 -11.86
N PRO A 109 -6.70 -8.06 -11.61
CA PRO A 109 -5.47 -8.80 -11.81
C PRO A 109 -5.16 -9.03 -13.29
N TYR A 110 -3.95 -8.65 -13.71
CA TYR A 110 -3.35 -9.00 -14.98
C TYR A 110 -2.66 -10.36 -14.89
N ALA A 111 -2.66 -11.11 -15.99
CA ALA A 111 -1.96 -12.38 -16.05
C ALA A 111 -0.47 -12.21 -16.36
N ASP A 112 0.35 -13.09 -15.80
CA ASP A 112 1.75 -13.30 -16.21
C ASP A 112 2.63 -12.03 -16.10
N GLY A 113 2.45 -11.27 -15.02
CA GLY A 113 3.22 -10.07 -14.67
C GLY A 113 4.26 -10.32 -13.58
N THR A 114 5.03 -9.29 -13.22
CA THR A 114 6.00 -9.31 -12.10
C THR A 114 5.77 -8.13 -11.17
N ASN A 115 6.23 -8.22 -9.92
CA ASN A 115 6.02 -7.14 -8.94
C ASN A 115 6.57 -5.80 -9.46
N ASN A 116 7.82 -5.78 -9.94
CA ASN A 116 8.46 -4.56 -10.44
C ASN A 116 7.72 -3.92 -11.63
N VAL A 117 7.10 -4.72 -12.50
CA VAL A 117 6.24 -4.18 -13.58
C VAL A 117 5.01 -3.50 -13.00
N GLY A 118 4.39 -4.12 -12.00
CA GLY A 118 3.28 -3.52 -11.26
C GLY A 118 3.65 -2.20 -10.61
N GLU A 119 4.76 -2.18 -9.85
CA GLU A 119 5.25 -0.97 -9.16
C GLU A 119 5.45 0.19 -10.14
N PHE A 120 6.09 -0.09 -11.28
CA PHE A 120 6.30 0.90 -12.34
C PHE A 120 4.98 1.42 -12.90
N LEU A 121 4.06 0.51 -13.26
CA LEU A 121 2.75 0.89 -13.80
C LEU A 121 1.90 1.64 -12.76
N ALA A 122 2.04 1.35 -11.47
CA ALA A 122 1.32 2.03 -10.41
C ALA A 122 1.74 3.50 -10.30
N ILE A 123 3.05 3.78 -10.34
CA ILE A 123 3.57 5.16 -10.33
C ILE A 123 3.06 5.94 -11.55
N VAL A 124 3.19 5.38 -12.75
CA VAL A 124 2.75 6.09 -13.97
C VAL A 124 1.23 6.23 -14.05
N HIS A 125 0.47 5.26 -13.53
CA HIS A 125 -0.98 5.39 -13.41
C HIS A 125 -1.35 6.53 -12.45
N ALA A 126 -0.65 6.68 -11.31
CA ALA A 126 -0.89 7.82 -10.42
C ALA A 126 -0.56 9.16 -11.07
N LEU A 127 0.53 9.26 -11.85
CA LEU A 127 0.88 10.48 -12.61
C LEU A 127 -0.23 10.85 -13.61
N THR A 128 -0.63 9.89 -14.46
CA THR A 128 -1.66 10.12 -15.49
C THR A 128 -3.06 10.35 -14.90
N TRP A 129 -3.38 9.72 -13.76
CA TRP A 129 -4.61 9.96 -13.03
C TRP A 129 -4.63 11.39 -12.48
N GLN A 130 -3.53 11.84 -11.87
CA GLN A 130 -3.44 13.18 -11.32
C GLN A 130 -3.54 14.26 -12.41
N GLU A 131 -2.88 14.08 -13.56
CA GLU A 131 -2.98 14.99 -14.71
C GLU A 131 -4.43 15.20 -15.16
N LYS A 132 -5.19 14.10 -15.30
CA LYS A 132 -6.62 14.15 -15.69
C LYS A 132 -7.50 14.89 -14.68
N HIS A 133 -7.07 14.99 -13.43
CA HIS A 133 -7.79 15.66 -12.35
C HIS A 133 -7.16 17.02 -11.99
N ASN A 134 -6.19 17.52 -12.78
CA ASN A 134 -5.45 18.75 -12.51
C ASN A 134 -4.77 18.77 -11.13
N LEU A 135 -4.23 17.62 -10.69
CA LEU A 135 -3.54 17.45 -9.42
C LEU A 135 -2.03 17.29 -9.62
N HIS A 136 -1.26 17.83 -8.68
CA HIS A 136 0.20 17.81 -8.71
C HIS A 136 0.81 17.41 -7.36
N LEU A 137 0.22 16.38 -6.72
CA LEU A 137 0.62 15.84 -5.44
C LEU A 137 1.82 14.89 -5.55
N PRO A 138 2.78 14.89 -4.60
CA PRO A 138 3.85 13.90 -4.55
C PRO A 138 3.30 12.46 -4.57
N ILE A 139 4.01 11.56 -5.26
CA ILE A 139 3.70 10.13 -5.33
C ILE A 139 4.79 9.36 -4.58
N TYR A 140 4.39 8.57 -3.59
CA TYR A 140 5.25 7.69 -2.82
C TYR A 140 5.17 6.24 -3.33
N SER A 141 6.33 5.63 -3.56
CA SER A 141 6.49 4.18 -3.75
C SER A 141 7.66 3.71 -2.88
N ASP A 142 7.60 2.49 -2.37
CA ASP A 142 8.73 1.87 -1.68
C ASP A 142 9.66 1.09 -2.62
N SER A 143 9.36 1.02 -3.93
CA SER A 143 10.13 0.29 -4.93
C SER A 143 11.21 1.16 -5.61
N GLU A 144 12.47 0.96 -5.24
CA GLU A 144 13.62 1.65 -5.85
C GLU A 144 13.75 1.35 -7.35
N ASN A 145 13.44 0.11 -7.77
CA ASN A 145 13.47 -0.28 -9.18
C ASN A 145 12.48 0.55 -10.00
N ALA A 146 11.25 0.68 -9.51
CA ALA A 146 10.20 1.40 -10.22
C ALA A 146 10.49 2.91 -10.28
N ILE A 147 10.93 3.50 -9.16
CA ILE A 147 11.35 4.91 -9.11
C ILE A 147 12.48 5.15 -10.13
N SER A 148 13.49 4.26 -10.16
CA SER A 148 14.58 4.36 -11.12
C SER A 148 14.10 4.24 -12.56
N TRP A 149 13.18 3.32 -12.86
CA TRP A 149 12.62 3.14 -14.20
C TRP A 149 11.86 4.37 -14.66
N VAL A 150 11.03 4.98 -13.79
CA VAL A 150 10.33 6.22 -14.12
C VAL A 150 11.30 7.38 -14.33
N ALA A 151 12.32 7.53 -13.47
CA ALA A 151 13.36 8.55 -13.64
C ALA A 151 14.12 8.43 -14.97
N THR A 152 14.30 7.19 -15.47
CA THR A 152 14.91 6.94 -16.79
C THR A 152 13.91 6.91 -17.95
N GLY A 153 12.61 7.07 -17.68
CA GLY A 153 11.55 6.97 -18.68
C GLY A 153 11.36 5.57 -19.29
N GLN A 154 11.93 4.52 -18.70
CA GLN A 154 12.01 3.19 -19.31
C GLN A 154 11.79 2.06 -18.31
N CYS A 155 10.86 1.16 -18.61
CA CYS A 155 10.59 -0.06 -17.85
C CYS A 155 11.58 -1.16 -18.24
N ARG A 156 12.67 -1.31 -17.48
CA ARG A 156 13.75 -2.27 -17.75
C ARG A 156 13.43 -3.69 -17.24
N THR A 157 12.23 -4.18 -17.54
CA THR A 157 11.79 -5.52 -17.15
C THR A 157 12.50 -6.63 -17.93
N LYS A 158 12.73 -7.77 -17.27
CA LYS A 158 13.21 -9.02 -17.90
C LYS A 158 12.08 -10.00 -18.23
N LEU A 159 10.83 -9.62 -17.97
CA LEU A 159 9.66 -10.43 -18.28
C LEU A 159 9.62 -10.71 -19.79
N ALA A 160 9.42 -11.96 -20.18
CA ALA A 160 9.25 -12.31 -21.59
C ALA A 160 7.86 -11.88 -22.07
N HIS A 161 7.78 -11.30 -23.27
CA HIS A 161 6.50 -10.96 -23.88
C HIS A 161 5.81 -12.22 -24.41
N THR A 162 4.61 -12.48 -23.92
CA THR A 162 3.76 -13.60 -24.29
C THR A 162 2.36 -13.10 -24.64
N PRO A 163 1.54 -13.89 -25.36
CA PRO A 163 0.14 -13.53 -25.58
C PRO A 163 -0.66 -13.31 -24.29
N LYS A 164 -0.25 -13.92 -23.16
CA LYS A 164 -0.95 -13.80 -21.87
C LYS A 164 -0.73 -12.44 -21.20
N ASN A 165 0.45 -11.85 -21.38
CA ASN A 165 0.82 -10.56 -20.79
C ASN A 165 0.87 -9.42 -21.82
N ALA A 166 0.32 -9.62 -23.01
CA ALA A 166 0.29 -8.59 -24.07
C ALA A 166 -0.31 -7.26 -23.59
N ILE A 167 -1.32 -7.30 -22.70
CA ILE A 167 -1.89 -6.10 -22.09
C ILE A 167 -0.89 -5.34 -21.21
N LEU A 168 -0.04 -6.05 -20.45
CA LEU A 168 0.99 -5.41 -19.63
C LEU A 168 2.03 -4.71 -20.49
N PHE A 169 2.46 -5.32 -21.60
CA PHE A 169 3.39 -4.68 -22.53
C PHE A 169 2.78 -3.49 -23.26
N ALA A 170 1.48 -3.53 -23.58
CA ALA A 170 0.77 -2.37 -24.11
C ALA A 170 0.72 -1.22 -23.09
N LEU A 171 0.46 -1.52 -21.81
CA LEU A 171 0.49 -0.54 -20.73
C LEU A 171 1.89 0.03 -20.49
N ILE A 172 2.93 -0.82 -20.50
CA ILE A 172 4.33 -0.38 -20.39
C ILE A 172 4.67 0.61 -21.50
N ARG A 173 4.38 0.27 -22.76
CA ARG A 173 4.65 1.17 -23.89
C ARG A 173 3.89 2.48 -23.77
N SER A 174 2.62 2.43 -23.34
CA SER A 174 1.84 3.66 -23.10
C SER A 174 2.44 4.52 -21.99
N ALA A 175 2.95 3.88 -20.92
CA ALA A 175 3.59 4.56 -19.81
C ALA A 175 4.92 5.21 -20.22
N GLU A 176 5.76 4.49 -20.96
CA GLU A 176 7.03 5.02 -21.49
C GLU A 176 6.80 6.19 -22.45
N ASN A 177 5.82 6.09 -23.35
CA ASN A 177 5.45 7.20 -24.24
C ASN A 177 5.00 8.43 -23.44
N TRP A 178 4.15 8.24 -22.42
CA TRP A 178 3.69 9.36 -21.59
C TRP A 178 4.87 10.01 -20.85
N LEU A 179 5.80 9.23 -20.30
CA LEU A 179 7.00 9.76 -19.63
C LEU A 179 7.93 10.50 -20.60
N ALA A 180 8.03 10.07 -21.86
CA ALA A 180 8.83 10.75 -22.87
C ALA A 180 8.24 12.11 -23.29
N GLU A 181 6.92 12.28 -23.15
CA GLU A 181 6.19 13.50 -23.53
C GLU A 181 5.99 14.48 -22.36
N ASN A 182 6.32 14.08 -21.13
CA ASN A 182 6.04 14.86 -19.92
C ASN A 182 7.27 14.99 -19.02
N GLU A 183 7.69 16.24 -18.75
CA GLU A 183 8.76 16.52 -17.80
C GLU A 183 8.25 16.44 -16.35
N LEU A 184 8.97 15.73 -15.48
CA LEU A 184 8.60 15.56 -14.07
C LEU A 184 9.52 16.39 -13.16
N PRO A 185 8.97 17.17 -12.22
CA PRO A 185 9.76 17.80 -11.16
C PRO A 185 10.49 16.77 -10.29
N GLU A 186 11.64 17.15 -9.73
CA GLU A 186 12.48 16.26 -8.91
C GLU A 186 11.75 15.68 -7.69
N ASP A 187 10.80 16.40 -7.11
CA ASP A 187 10.03 15.96 -5.95
C ASP A 187 8.68 15.32 -6.29
N ARG A 188 8.44 15.01 -7.58
CA ARG A 188 7.19 14.39 -8.04
C ARG A 188 7.04 12.95 -7.57
N ILE A 189 8.14 12.20 -7.51
CA ILE A 189 8.18 10.79 -7.12
C ILE A 189 9.18 10.64 -5.99
N LEU A 190 8.70 10.17 -4.84
CA LEU A 190 9.48 10.08 -3.61
C LEU A 190 9.54 8.64 -3.11
N LYS A 191 10.67 8.27 -2.51
CA LYS A 191 10.80 6.97 -1.84
C LYS A 191 10.00 6.98 -0.54
N TRP A 192 9.11 6.01 -0.38
CA TRP A 192 8.51 5.71 0.92
C TRP A 192 9.58 5.06 1.81
N ASP A 193 9.91 5.69 2.93
CA ASP A 193 10.88 5.17 3.86
C ASP A 193 10.22 4.18 4.83
N THR A 194 10.20 2.90 4.44
CA THR A 194 9.60 1.83 5.24
C THR A 194 10.24 1.70 6.62
N THR A 195 11.50 2.15 6.80
CA THR A 195 12.20 2.08 8.10
C THR A 195 11.68 3.12 9.09
N LEU A 196 11.37 4.32 8.60
CA LEU A 196 10.84 5.44 9.40
C LEU A 196 9.32 5.40 9.54
N TRP A 197 8.63 4.98 8.47
CA TRP A 197 7.19 5.19 8.32
C TRP A 197 6.37 3.91 8.44
N GLY A 198 7.03 2.75 8.50
CA GLY A 198 6.37 1.44 8.47
C GLY A 198 5.92 1.07 7.05
N GLU A 199 5.06 0.08 6.94
CA GLU A 199 4.57 -0.38 5.63
C GLU A 199 3.89 0.75 4.85
N ASN A 200 4.08 0.72 3.54
CA ASN A 200 3.47 1.65 2.61
C ASN A 200 1.94 1.60 2.76
N PRO A 201 1.22 2.75 2.87
CA PRO A 201 -0.23 2.79 2.96
C PRO A 201 -0.96 2.04 1.84
N ALA A 202 -0.34 1.91 0.67
CA ALA A 202 -0.88 1.14 -0.45
C ALA A 202 -0.61 -0.38 -0.36
N ASP A 203 0.15 -0.87 0.64
CA ASP A 203 0.54 -2.28 0.75
C ASP A 203 -0.68 -3.22 0.78
N PHE A 204 -0.66 -4.27 -0.03
CA PHE A 204 -1.78 -5.24 -0.12
C PHE A 204 -1.93 -6.16 1.11
N GLY A 205 -0.94 -6.21 2.00
CA GLY A 205 -0.96 -7.03 3.21
C GLY A 205 -0.87 -8.54 2.94
N ARG A 206 -0.26 -8.93 1.81
CA ARG A 206 -0.22 -10.34 1.33
C ARG A 206 1.20 -10.94 1.27
N LYS A 207 2.14 -10.34 1.99
CA LYS A 207 3.52 -10.84 2.13
C LYS A 207 3.56 -12.08 3.04
#